data_AF-A0A6N8QM46-F1
#
_entry.id   AF-A0A6N8QM46-F1
#
_cell.length_a   1.000
_cell.length_b   1.000
_cell.length_c   1.000
_cell.angle_alpha   90.00
_cell.angle_beta   90.00
_cell.angle_gamma   90.00
#
_symmetry.space_group_name_H-M   'P 1'
#
loop_
_entity.id
_entity.type
_entity.pdbx_description
1 polymer ?
#
loop_
_entity_poly.entity_id
_entity_poly.type
_entity_poly.pdbx_seq_one_letter_code
_entity_poly.pdbx_strand_id
1 'polypeptide(L)'
;MATYLIGDVHGCYDELIALLHKVEFTPGKDTLWLTGDLVARGPGSLDVLRYVKSLGDSVRLVLGNHDLHLLAVFAGISRNKPKDRLTPLLEAPDADELLNWLR
;
A
#
# COMPACT_ATOMS: atom_id res chain seq x y z
N MET A 1 16.22 4.68 -16.86
CA MET A 1 15.16 3.75 -16.50
C MET A 1 15.76 2.73 -15.55
N ALA A 2 15.49 2.90 -14.26
CA ALA A 2 15.86 1.94 -13.23
C ALA A 2 14.63 1.16 -12.76
N THR A 3 14.86 0.00 -12.16
CA THR A 3 13.81 -0.80 -11.53
C THR A 3 14.18 -1.07 -10.08
N TYR A 4 13.30 -0.69 -9.16
CA TYR A 4 13.50 -0.86 -7.74
C TYR A 4 12.53 -1.92 -7.22
N LEU A 5 13.01 -2.81 -6.37
CA LEU A 5 12.19 -3.81 -5.69
C LEU A 5 12.20 -3.48 -4.21
N ILE A 6 11.03 -3.20 -3.64
CA ILE A 6 10.87 -2.92 -2.20
C ILE A 6 10.03 -4.04 -1.59
N GLY A 7 10.48 -4.51 -0.43
CA GLY A 7 9.81 -5.52 0.37
C GLY A 7 8.55 -5.00 1.07
N ASP A 8 8.12 -5.73 2.10
CA ASP A 8 6.94 -5.42 2.91
C ASP A 8 6.99 -4.00 3.46
N VAL A 9 5.96 -3.19 3.14
CA VAL A 9 5.89 -1.78 3.56
C VAL A 9 5.15 -1.64 4.89
N HIS A 10 4.10 -2.43 5.11
CA HIS A 10 3.34 -2.45 6.37
C HIS A 10 2.92 -1.07 6.89
N GLY A 11 2.41 -0.19 6.02
CA GLY A 11 1.97 1.15 6.42
C GLY A 11 3.10 2.09 6.90
N CYS A 12 4.37 1.75 6.65
CA CYS A 12 5.53 2.61 6.89
C CYS A 12 5.69 3.63 5.75
N TYR A 13 4.75 4.58 5.68
CA TYR A 13 4.70 5.58 4.61
C TYR A 13 5.94 6.47 4.57
N ASP A 14 6.35 7.00 5.73
CA ASP A 14 7.48 7.92 5.82
C ASP A 14 8.78 7.26 5.38
N GLU A 15 8.99 5.99 5.77
CA GLU A 15 10.14 5.20 5.38
C GLU A 15 10.15 4.88 3.89
N LEU A 16 8.98 4.55 3.31
CA LEU A 16 8.84 4.33 1.88
C LEU A 16 9.23 5.59 1.09
N ILE A 17 8.69 6.75 1.45
CA ILE A 17 9.00 8.02 0.79
C ILE A 17 10.48 8.38 0.98
N ALA A 18 11.03 8.23 2.19
CA ALA A 18 12.45 8.49 2.45
C ALA A 18 13.37 7.60 1.58
N LEU A 19 13.00 6.32 1.39
CA LEU A 19 13.75 5.39 0.54
C LEU A 19 13.66 5.81 -0.93
N LEU A 20 12.46 6.15 -1.42
CA LEU A 20 12.25 6.59 -2.81
C LEU A 20 12.98 7.91 -3.10
N HIS A 21 12.99 8.86 -2.16
CA HIS A 21 13.80 10.08 -2.26
C HIS A 21 15.30 9.78 -2.31
N LYS A 22 15.79 8.85 -1.49
CA LYS A 22 17.21 8.48 -1.46
C LYS A 22 17.72 7.91 -2.78
N VAL A 23 16.85 7.25 -3.54
CA VAL A 23 17.19 6.70 -4.86
C VAL A 23 16.72 7.60 -6.02
N GLU A 24 16.24 8.80 -5.70
CA GLU A 24 15.72 9.79 -6.67
C GLU A 24 14.66 9.20 -7.62
N PHE A 25 13.80 8.34 -7.10
CA PHE A 25 12.75 7.66 -7.88
C PHE A 25 11.86 8.67 -8.61
N THR A 26 11.78 8.55 -9.94
CA THR A 26 10.98 9.44 -10.76
C THR A 26 9.86 8.66 -11.49
N PRO A 27 8.59 8.83 -11.10
CA PRO A 27 7.45 8.26 -11.84
C PRO A 27 7.47 8.66 -13.32
N GLY A 28 7.12 7.73 -14.20
CA GLY A 28 7.20 7.90 -15.66
C GLY A 28 8.60 7.70 -16.25
N LYS A 29 9.67 7.61 -15.44
CA LYS A 29 11.02 7.23 -15.89
C LYS A 29 11.50 5.91 -15.30
N ASP A 30 11.14 5.63 -14.05
CA ASP A 30 11.53 4.45 -13.30
C ASP A 30 10.32 3.58 -12.97
N THR A 31 10.57 2.33 -12.58
CA THR A 31 9.52 1.39 -12.17
C THR A 31 9.77 0.89 -10.75
N LEU A 32 8.72 0.93 -9.93
CA LEU A 32 8.71 0.39 -8.58
C LEU A 32 7.99 -0.95 -8.55
N TRP A 33 8.62 -1.98 -7.99
CA TRP A 33 8.01 -3.28 -7.72
C TRP A 33 7.85 -3.45 -6.22
N LEU A 34 6.64 -3.80 -5.79
CA LEU A 34 6.29 -4.01 -4.39
C LEU A 34 5.91 -5.48 -4.19
N THR A 35 6.48 -6.11 -3.17
CA THR A 35 6.24 -7.54 -2.88
C THR A 35 4.90 -7.82 -2.21
N GLY A 36 4.11 -6.79 -1.92
CA GLY A 36 2.85 -6.87 -1.19
C GLY A 36 3.02 -6.47 0.27
N ASP A 37 2.00 -6.75 1.07
CA ASP A 37 1.90 -6.32 2.47
C ASP A 37 2.11 -4.81 2.60
N LEU A 38 1.36 -4.05 1.80
CA LEU A 38 1.39 -2.59 1.81
C LEU A 38 0.82 -2.02 3.10
N VAL A 39 -0.14 -2.75 3.67
CA VAL A 39 -0.95 -2.34 4.82
C VAL A 39 -0.60 -3.16 6.07
N ALA A 40 -1.24 -2.78 7.17
CA ALA A 40 -1.16 -3.39 8.49
C ALA A 40 0.13 -3.08 9.27
N ARG A 41 0.04 -3.18 10.61
CA ARG A 41 1.11 -2.97 11.61
C ARG A 41 1.59 -1.51 11.76
N GLY A 42 1.94 -0.84 10.66
CA GLY A 42 2.36 0.56 10.67
C GLY A 42 1.19 1.55 10.70
N PRO A 43 1.47 2.82 11.01
CA PRO A 43 0.44 3.84 11.21
C PRO A 43 -0.16 4.39 9.90
N GLY A 44 0.56 4.36 8.78
CA GLY A 44 0.23 5.08 7.55
C GLY A 44 -0.31 4.21 6.42
N SER A 45 -1.08 3.15 6.72
CA SER A 45 -1.61 2.24 5.69
C SER A 45 -2.44 2.96 4.61
N LEU A 46 -3.24 3.97 5.02
CA LEU A 46 -4.04 4.79 4.11
C LEU A 46 -3.17 5.59 3.14
N ASP A 47 -2.13 6.25 3.65
CA ASP A 47 -1.23 7.08 2.85
C ASP A 47 -0.38 6.24 1.89
N VAL A 48 0.05 5.05 2.33
CA VAL A 48 0.72 4.08 1.45
C VAL A 48 -0.19 3.71 0.27
N LEU A 49 -1.45 3.30 0.49
CA LEU A 49 -2.33 2.94 -0.61
C LEU A 49 -2.60 4.12 -1.56
N ARG A 50 -2.87 5.32 -1.03
CA ARG A 50 -3.08 6.52 -1.85
C ARG A 50 -1.86 6.83 -2.71
N TYR A 51 -0.67 6.77 -2.13
CA TYR A 51 0.56 7.05 -2.84
C TYR A 51 0.84 5.99 -3.91
N VAL A 52 0.80 4.70 -3.56
CA VAL A 52 1.06 3.62 -4.50
C VAL A 52 0.05 3.64 -5.66
N LYS A 53 -1.24 3.87 -5.38
CA LYS A 53 -2.25 4.07 -6.43
C LYS A 53 -1.95 5.26 -7.34
N SER A 54 -1.44 6.36 -6.79
CA SER A 54 -1.11 7.56 -7.57
C SER A 54 0.04 7.36 -8.57
N LEU A 55 0.88 6.33 -8.39
CA LEU A 55 1.99 6.01 -9.29
C LEU A 55 1.55 5.43 -10.65
N GLY A 56 0.30 4.97 -10.79
CA GLY A 56 -0.23 4.41 -12.03
C GLY A 56 0.67 3.32 -12.63
N ASP A 57 1.02 3.48 -13.90
CA ASP A 57 1.83 2.48 -14.63
C ASP A 57 3.29 2.38 -14.15
N SER A 58 3.73 3.27 -13.26
CA SER A 58 5.08 3.25 -12.69
C SER A 58 5.24 2.24 -11.55
N VAL A 59 4.15 1.58 -11.14
CA VAL A 59 4.19 0.56 -10.08
C VAL A 59 3.71 -0.81 -10.55
N ARG A 60 4.37 -1.85 -10.08
CA ARG A 60 3.96 -3.25 -10.21
C ARG A 60 3.83 -3.85 -8.81
N LEU A 61 2.66 -4.39 -8.51
CA LEU A 61 2.32 -4.89 -7.19
C LEU A 61 1.93 -6.36 -7.26
N VAL A 62 2.38 -7.13 -6.27
CA VAL A 62 1.80 -8.45 -5.95
C VAL A 62 1.04 -8.31 -4.63
N LEU A 63 -0.08 -9.01 -4.49
CA LEU A 63 -0.86 -8.98 -3.25
C LEU A 63 -0.22 -9.85 -2.17
N GLY A 64 0.01 -9.24 -1.01
CA GLY A 64 0.44 -9.93 0.21
C GLY A 64 -0.75 -10.46 1.02
N ASN A 65 -0.45 -11.23 2.08
CA ASN A 65 -1.48 -11.82 2.91
C ASN A 65 -2.21 -10.80 3.78
N HIS A 66 -1.57 -9.69 4.19
CA HIS A 66 -2.24 -8.62 4.92
C HIS A 66 -3.12 -7.77 4.00
N ASP A 67 -2.74 -7.63 2.72
CA ASP A 67 -3.58 -6.97 1.71
C ASP A 67 -4.87 -7.78 1.49
N LEU A 68 -4.75 -9.11 1.30
CA LEU A 68 -5.90 -10.01 1.19
C LEU A 68 -6.76 -10.01 2.46
N HIS A 69 -6.13 -9.96 3.64
CA HIS A 69 -6.87 -9.84 4.90
C HIS A 69 -7.66 -8.53 4.98
N LEU A 70 -7.08 -7.40 4.57
CA LEU A 70 -7.78 -6.12 4.49
C LEU A 70 -8.99 -6.22 3.55
N LEU A 71 -8.84 -6.81 2.36
CA LEU A 71 -9.94 -7.02 1.42
C LEU A 71 -11.05 -7.90 2.02
N ALA A 72 -10.69 -8.92 2.79
CA ALA A 72 -11.64 -9.77 3.50
C ALA A 72 -12.35 -9.05 4.65
N VAL A 73 -11.67 -8.15 5.38
CA VAL A 73 -12.30 -7.30 6.40
C VAL A 73 -13.30 -6.34 5.76
N PHE A 74 -12.89 -5.68 4.67
CA PHE A 74 -13.75 -4.77 3.93
C PHE A 74 -15.00 -5.43 3.36
N ALA A 75 -14.87 -6.67 2.88
CA ALA A 75 -16.01 -7.48 2.42
C ALA A 75 -16.88 -8.06 3.55
N GLY A 76 -16.57 -7.77 4.83
CA GLY A 76 -17.31 -8.30 5.98
C GLY A 76 -17.07 -9.80 6.25
N ILE A 77 -16.06 -10.41 5.63
CA ILE A 77 -15.73 -11.84 5.74
C ILE A 77 -14.85 -12.09 6.97
N SER A 78 -13.96 -11.15 7.30
CA SER A 78 -13.02 -11.24 8.41
C SER A 78 -13.18 -10.09 9.40
N ARG A 79 -12.71 -10.29 10.64
CA ARG A 79 -12.73 -9.24 11.67
C ARG A 79 -11.47 -8.39 11.59
N ASN A 80 -11.64 -7.07 11.75
CA ASN A 80 -10.52 -6.14 11.90
C ASN A 80 -9.77 -6.43 13.21
N LYS A 81 -8.46 -6.67 13.13
CA LYS A 81 -7.62 -6.91 14.33
C LYS A 81 -7.01 -5.57 14.75
N PRO A 82 -7.09 -5.17 16.03
CA PRO A 82 -6.56 -3.88 16.49
C PRO A 82 -5.08 -3.64 16.13
N LYS A 83 -4.27 -4.70 16.14
CA LYS A 83 -2.84 -4.66 15.78
C LYS A 83 -2.58 -4.28 14.32
N ASP A 84 -3.55 -4.48 13.43
CA ASP A 84 -3.42 -4.20 12.01
C ASP A 84 -3.69 -2.71 11.71
N ARG A 85 -4.24 -1.93 12.65
CA ARG A 85 -4.43 -0.47 12.52
C ARG A 85 -5.17 -0.04 11.23
N LEU A 86 -6.11 -0.86 10.76
CA LEU A 86 -6.81 -0.64 9.48
C LEU A 86 -7.99 0.33 9.57
N THR A 87 -8.41 0.71 10.78
CA THR A 87 -9.61 1.55 10.99
C THR A 87 -9.58 2.87 10.20
N PRO A 88 -8.48 3.66 10.23
CA PRO A 88 -8.45 4.91 9.47
C PRO A 88 -8.59 4.72 7.96
N LEU A 89 -8.10 3.59 7.44
CA LEU A 89 -8.22 3.23 6.03
C LEU A 89 -9.65 2.79 5.70
N LEU A 90 -10.26 1.94 6.53
CA LEU A 90 -11.62 1.44 6.32
C LEU A 90 -12.71 2.52 6.46
N GLU A 91 -12.46 3.54 7.28
CA GLU A 91 -13.37 4.68 7.50
C GLU A 91 -13.09 5.86 6.56
N ALA A 92 -12.08 5.77 5.70
CA ALA A 92 -11.73 6.83 4.76
C ALA A 92 -12.85 7.04 3.71
N PRO A 93 -13.13 8.29 3.30
CA PRO A 93 -14.17 8.57 2.31
C PRO A 93 -13.90 7.94 0.93
N ASP A 94 -12.64 7.66 0.63
CA ASP A 94 -12.13 7.03 -0.59
C ASP A 94 -11.78 5.54 -0.40
N ALA A 95 -12.17 4.92 0.73
CA ALA A 95 -11.86 3.52 1.03
C ALA A 95 -12.36 2.57 -0.07
N ASP A 96 -13.61 2.76 -0.54
CA ASP A 96 -14.18 1.96 -1.63
C ASP A 96 -13.33 2.03 -2.90
N GLU A 97 -12.84 3.22 -3.27
CA GLU A 97 -12.01 3.41 -4.46
C GLU A 97 -10.66 2.70 -4.30
N LEU A 98 -9.99 2.91 -3.16
CA LEU A 98 -8.68 2.34 -2.87
C LEU A 98 -8.72 0.81 -2.83
N LEU A 99 -9.74 0.24 -2.18
CA LEU A 99 -9.86 -1.20 -1.99
C LEU A 99 -10.34 -1.91 -3.26
N ASN A 100 -11.11 -1.25 -4.11
CA ASN A 100 -11.43 -1.79 -5.43
C ASN A 100 -10.25 -1.71 -6.39
N TRP A 101 -9.38 -0.69 -6.28
CA TRP A 101 -8.14 -0.62 -7.05
C TRP A 101 -7.11 -1.68 -6.62
N LEU A 102 -7.10 -2.05 -5.34
CA LEU A 102 -6.21 -3.08 -4.81
C LEU A 102 -6.61 -4.51 -5.26
N ARG A 103 -7.83 -4.72 -5.77
CA ARG A 103 -8.33 -6.01 -6.25
C ARG A 103 -7.87 -6.30 -7.68
#